data_AF-F0NNV9-F1
#
_entry.id   AF-F0NNV9-F1
#
_cell.length_a   1.000
_cell.length_b   1.000
_cell.length_c   1.000
_cell.angle_alpha   90.00
_cell.angle_beta   90.00
_cell.angle_gamma   90.00
#
_symmetry.space_group_name_H-M   'P 1'
#
loop_
_entity.id
_entity.type
_entity.pdbx_description
1 polymer ?
#
loop_
_entity_poly.entity_id
_entity_poly.type
_entity_poly.pdbx_seq_one_letter_code
_entity_poly.pdbx_strand_id
1 'polypeptide(L)'
;MKYDTYIIIGDVNNAITQSDEIVRIEKALEEVKRTLKNGGIAVIDEFQRLPEIYWSLIASWAPSGILVAIGSNYHKLASSSLCWQSSSLLVF
;
A
#
# COMPACT_ATOMS: atom_id res chain seq x y z
N MET A 1 -6.46 14.89 0.92
CA MET A 1 -6.28 14.18 2.21
C MET A 1 -4.85 14.46 2.68
N LYS A 2 -4.62 14.78 3.95
CA LYS A 2 -3.25 14.91 4.49
C LYS A 2 -2.81 13.54 5.00
N TYR A 3 -1.59 13.12 4.66
CA TYR A 3 -1.00 11.85 5.10
C TYR A 3 0.41 12.10 5.64
N ASP A 4 0.89 11.21 6.50
CA ASP A 4 2.21 11.30 7.14
C ASP A 4 3.24 10.36 6.48
N THR A 5 2.77 9.31 5.82
CA THR A 5 3.63 8.35 5.09
C THR A 5 2.92 7.87 3.84
N TYR A 6 3.65 7.79 2.74
CA TYR A 6 3.18 7.28 1.46
C TYR A 6 4.25 6.39 0.85
N ILE A 7 3.87 5.16 0.49
CA ILE A 7 4.73 4.23 -0.23
C ILE A 7 3.96 3.63 -1.41
N ILE A 8 4.67 3.32 -2.48
CA ILE A 8 4.15 2.59 -3.64
C ILE A 8 4.83 1.23 -3.69
N ILE A 9 4.08 0.14 -3.79
CA ILE A 9 4.66 -1.18 -4.00
C ILE A 9 5.07 -1.32 -5.47
N GLY A 10 6.37 -1.42 -5.73
CA GLY A 10 6.90 -1.52 -7.10
C GLY A 10 6.84 -2.95 -7.62
N ASP A 11 7.44 -3.87 -6.86
CA ASP A 11 7.51 -5.31 -7.15
C ASP A 11 7.43 -6.14 -5.86
N VAL A 12 7.74 -7.43 -5.95
CA VAL A 12 7.66 -8.38 -4.83
C VAL A 12 8.67 -8.13 -3.69
N ASN A 13 9.69 -7.31 -3.91
CA ASN A 13 10.77 -7.03 -2.96
C ASN A 13 10.95 -5.53 -2.66
N ASN A 14 10.47 -4.66 -3.55
CA ASN A 14 10.79 -3.23 -3.52
C ASN A 14 9.55 -2.35 -3.41
N ALA A 15 9.71 -1.23 -2.71
CA ALA A 15 8.77 -0.13 -2.63
C ALA A 15 9.46 1.19 -2.98
N ILE A 16 8.68 2.16 -3.43
CA ILE A 16 9.11 3.53 -3.72
C ILE A 16 8.57 4.42 -2.62
N THR A 17 9.44 5.20 -1.98
CA THR A 17 9.07 6.16 -0.93
C THR A 17 8.53 7.46 -1.52
N GLN A 18 7.96 8.32 -0.68
CA GLN A 18 7.54 9.68 -1.08
C GLN A 18 8.70 10.55 -1.64
N SER A 19 9.95 10.21 -1.33
CA SER A 19 11.14 10.92 -1.83
C SER A 19 11.71 10.31 -3.11
N ASP A 20 10.92 9.47 -3.82
CA ASP A 20 11.32 8.73 -5.01
C ASP A 20 12.49 7.74 -4.80
N GLU A 21 12.76 7.34 -3.56
CA GLU A 21 13.79 6.34 -3.26
C GLU A 21 13.24 4.92 -3.38
N ILE A 22 14.00 4.04 -4.06
CA ILE A 22 13.71 2.61 -4.09
C ILE A 22 14.31 1.96 -2.84
N VAL A 23 13.45 1.36 -2.03
CA VAL A 23 13.82 0.66 -0.79
C VAL A 23 13.23 -0.73 -0.77
N ARG A 24 13.76 -1.61 0.09
CA ARG A 24 13.14 -2.91 0.36
C ARG A 24 11.78 -2.72 1.06
N ILE A 25 10.84 -3.61 0.78
CA ILE A 25 9.50 -3.60 1.38
C ILE A 25 9.58 -3.58 2.91
N GLU A 26 10.48 -4.35 3.53
CA GLU A 26 10.60 -4.39 5.00
C GLU A 26 10.91 -3.02 5.59
N LYS A 27 11.81 -2.26 4.94
CA LYS A 27 12.19 -0.92 5.37
C LYS A 27 11.02 0.04 5.22
N ALA A 28 10.33 -0.01 4.09
CA ALA A 28 9.13 0.80 3.85
C ALA A 28 8.01 0.50 4.87
N LEU A 29 7.76 -0.79 5.14
CA LEU A 29 6.75 -1.22 6.09
C LEU A 29 7.10 -0.86 7.54
N GLU A 30 8.38 -0.78 7.90
CA GLU A 30 8.80 -0.31 9.21
C GLU A 30 8.40 1.16 9.43
N GLU A 31 8.54 2.01 8.40
CA GLU A 31 8.08 3.40 8.45
C GLU A 31 6.56 3.49 8.57
N VAL A 32 5.83 2.71 7.76
CA VAL A 32 4.36 2.61 7.84
C VAL A 32 3.93 2.19 9.25
N LYS A 33 4.53 1.13 9.80
CA LYS A 33 4.25 0.64 11.14
C LYS A 33 4.45 1.72 12.21
N ARG A 34 5.56 2.46 12.12
CA ARG A 34 5.85 3.55 13.06
C ARG A 34 4.79 4.65 12.98
N THR A 35 4.40 5.05 11.77
CA THR A 35 3.36 6.05 11.54
C THR A 35 2.02 5.60 12.13
N LEU A 36 1.61 4.37 11.84
CA LEU A 36 0.38 3.79 12.36
C LEU A 36 0.36 3.63 13.89
N LYS A 37 1.50 3.27 14.50
CA LYS A 37 1.60 3.17 15.98
C LYS A 37 1.57 4.54 16.68
N ASN A 38 1.94 5.60 15.98
CA ASN A 38 1.91 6.97 16.49
C ASN A 38 0.55 7.67 16.26
N GLY A 39 -0.47 6.97 15.76
CA GLY A 39 -1.78 7.56 15.45
C GLY A 39 -1.85 8.33 14.14
N GLY A 40 -0.82 8.25 13.30
CA GLY A 40 -0.76 8.93 12.00
C GLY A 40 -1.49 8.20 10.88
N ILE A 41 -1.43 8.78 9.68
CA ILE A 41 -2.06 8.25 8.47
C ILE A 41 -0.97 7.75 7.51
N ALA A 42 -1.01 6.45 7.19
CA ALA A 42 -0.10 5.85 6.22
C ALA A 42 -0.87 5.34 4.99
N VAL A 43 -0.30 5.58 3.80
CA VAL A 43 -0.85 5.13 2.52
C VAL A 43 0.09 4.09 1.91
N ILE A 44 -0.47 2.96 1.49
CA ILE A 44 0.21 1.96 0.67
C ILE A 44 -0.53 1.88 -0.66
N ASP A 45 0.13 2.33 -1.73
CA ASP A 45 -0.36 2.27 -3.09
C ASP A 45 0.12 1.01 -3.82
N GLU A 46 -0.62 0.61 -4.85
CA GLU A 46 -0.46 -0.68 -5.52
C GLU A 46 -0.45 -1.87 -4.53
N PHE A 47 -1.29 -1.80 -3.49
CA PHE A 47 -1.35 -2.75 -2.38
C PHE A 47 -1.54 -4.20 -2.84
N GLN A 48 -2.22 -4.43 -3.97
CA GLN A 48 -2.40 -5.76 -4.56
C GLN A 48 -1.09 -6.43 -4.99
N ARG A 49 0.01 -5.67 -5.11
CA ARG A 49 1.36 -6.20 -5.40
C ARG A 49 2.13 -6.62 -4.16
N LEU A 50 1.67 -6.18 -2.98
CA LEU A 50 2.33 -6.50 -1.72
C LEU A 50 2.19 -8.01 -1.43
N PRO A 51 3.29 -8.74 -1.19
CA PRO A 51 3.20 -10.16 -0.85
C PRO A 51 2.32 -10.43 0.37
N GLU A 52 1.53 -11.49 0.31
CA GLU A 52 0.50 -11.84 1.30
C GLU A 52 1.03 -11.95 2.74
N ILE A 53 2.29 -12.38 2.91
CA ILE A 53 2.95 -12.45 4.21
C ILE A 53 2.94 -11.10 4.94
N TYR A 54 3.07 -9.99 4.20
CA TYR A 54 3.05 -8.67 4.78
C TYR A 54 1.64 -8.21 5.15
N TRP A 55 0.59 -8.78 4.55
CA TRP A 55 -0.79 -8.47 4.95
C TRP A 55 -1.05 -8.98 6.37
N SER A 56 -0.60 -10.21 6.64
CA SER A 56 -0.66 -10.81 7.98
C SER A 56 0.15 -10.00 8.99
N LEU A 57 1.32 -9.52 8.57
CA LEU A 57 2.17 -8.66 9.39
C LEU A 57 1.48 -7.33 9.72
N ILE A 58 0.90 -6.65 8.74
CA ILE A 58 0.19 -5.37 8.92
C ILE A 58 -1.00 -5.54 9.87
N ALA A 59 -1.80 -6.60 9.67
CA ALA A 59 -2.94 -6.91 10.53
C ALA A 59 -2.53 -7.14 12.00
N SER A 60 -1.30 -7.59 12.25
CA SER A 60 -0.78 -7.85 13.59
C SER A 60 -0.35 -6.60 14.36
N TRP A 61 -0.32 -5.41 13.75
CA TRP A 61 0.30 -4.23 14.38
C TRP A 61 -0.55 -3.56 15.46
N ALA A 62 -1.83 -3.91 15.57
CA ALA A 62 -2.81 -3.25 16.44
C ALA A 62 -2.66 -1.71 16.37
N PRO A 63 -2.85 -1.12 15.17
CA PRO A 63 -2.51 0.28 14.94
C PRO A 63 -3.46 1.24 15.66
N SER A 64 -2.94 2.36 16.15
CA SER A 64 -3.72 3.48 16.68
C SER A 64 -4.05 4.53 15.61
N GLY A 65 -3.43 4.43 14.43
CA GLY A 65 -3.61 5.29 13.27
C GLY A 65 -4.44 4.66 12.15
N ILE A 66 -4.44 5.30 10.99
CA ILE A 66 -5.26 4.91 9.83
C ILE A 66 -4.36 4.40 8.70
N LEU A 67 -4.65 3.20 8.20
CA LEU A 67 -4.04 2.65 7.00
C LEU A 67 -4.97 2.82 5.81
N VAL A 68 -4.49 3.49 4.76
CA VAL A 68 -5.17 3.58 3.48
C VAL A 68 -4.47 2.67 2.48
N ALA A 69 -5.13 1.57 2.12
CA ALA A 69 -4.65 0.65 1.10
C ALA A 69 -5.32 0.99 -0.24
N ILE A 70 -4.52 1.39 -1.22
CA ILE A 70 -4.97 1.69 -2.58
C ILE A 70 -4.53 0.54 -3.47
N GLY A 71 -5.46 0.01 -4.26
CA GLY A 71 -5.13 -1.01 -5.24
C GLY A 71 -5.95 -0.90 -6.52
N SER A 72 -5.31 -1.32 -7.61
CA SER A 72 -5.89 -1.38 -8.95
C SER A 72 -6.10 -2.84 -9.35
N ASN A 73 -7.30 -3.18 -9.82
CA ASN A 73 -7.57 -4.50 -10.36
C ASN A 73 -7.07 -4.57 -11.81
N TYR A 74 -5.96 -5.27 -12.06
CA TYR A 74 -5.59 -5.64 -13.42
C TYR A 74 -6.32 -6.93 -13.80
N HIS A 75 -7.59 -6.82 -14.21
CA HIS A 75 -8.20 -7.90 -14.98
C HIS A 75 -7.43 -7.99 -16.31
N LYS A 76 -6.86 -9.17 -16.59
CA LYS A 76 -6.14 -9.48 -17.84
C LYS A 76 -6.90 -8.92 -19.04
N LEU A 77 -6.27 -8.00 -19.77
CA LEU A 77 -6.69 -7.58 -21.11
C LEU A 77 -6.62 -8.78 -22.06
N ALA A 78 -7.69 -9.56 -22.13
CA ALA A 78 -7.99 -10.41 -23.26
C ALA A 78 -9.17 -9.78 -24.02
N SER A 79 -8.85 -9.20 -25.18
CA SER A 79 -9.77 -8.79 -26.24
C SER A 79 -10.75 -7.64 -25.96
N SER A 80 -10.56 -6.58 -26.76
CA SER A 80 -11.57 -5.70 -27.35
C SER A 80 -12.57 -4.98 -26.43
N SER A 81 -12.43 -3.66 -26.45
CA SER A 81 -13.46 -2.62 -26.19
C SER A 81 -13.72 -2.28 -24.73
N LEU A 82 -13.29 -1.07 -24.36
CA LEU A 82 -13.89 -0.18 -23.36
C LEU A 82 -14.32 -0.85 -22.03
N CYS A 83 -13.46 -0.80 -21.01
CA CYS A 83 -13.90 -1.02 -19.64
C CYS A 83 -13.19 -0.05 -18.71
N TRP A 84 -13.92 0.98 -18.30
CA TRP A 84 -13.61 1.81 -17.14
C TRP A 84 -13.45 0.90 -15.92
N GLN A 85 -12.44 1.11 -15.07
CA GLN A 85 -12.39 0.40 -13.79
C GLN A 85 -12.29 1.33 -12.58
N SER A 86 -13.22 1.05 -11.67
CA SER A 86 -13.45 1.66 -10.37
C SER A 86 -12.31 1.34 -9.41
N SER A 87 -11.70 2.36 -8.82
CA SER A 87 -10.83 2.21 -7.65
C SER A 87 -11.66 1.67 -6.48
N SER A 88 -11.19 0.60 -5.83
CA SER A 88 -11.77 0.13 -4.57
C SER A 88 -10.88 0.65 -3.44
N LEU A 89 -11.39 1.60 -2.66
CA LEU A 89 -10.72 2.12 -1.47
C LEU A 89 -11.06 1.19 -0.30
N LEU A 90 -10.08 0.47 0.23
CA LEU A 90 -10.23 -0.21 1.52
C LEU A 90 -9.65 0.71 2.61
N VAL A 91 -10.52 1.21 3.49
CA VAL A 91 -10.13 1.95 4.69
C VAL A 91 -10.24 0.98 5.87
N PHE A 92 -9.13 0.76 6.56
CA PHE A 92 -9.09 0.04 7.84
C PHE A 92 -8.93 1.03 8.99
#